data_AF-A0A919UE77-F1
#
_entry.id   AF-A0A919UE77-F1
#
_cell.length_a   1.000
_cell.length_b   1.000
_cell.length_c   1.000
_cell.angle_alpha   90.00
_cell.angle_beta   90.00
_cell.angle_gamma   90.00
#
_symmetry.space_group_name_H-M   'P 1'
#
loop_
_entity.id
_entity.type
_entity.pdbx_description
1 polymer ?
#
loop_
_entity_poly.entity_id
_entity_poly.type
_entity_poly.pdbx_seq_one_letter_code
_entity_poly.pdbx_strand_id
1 'polypeptide(L)'
;MAEPAKDGEQEGPVPQHWRATLTAIVESLVRRDDVLAAGVDPVDPVSPDATAACLDAVDAYGAVTLLPLPDETWKTSVAMWHGDHWNCLVDLWTAEEGRSDLVLDVDVFEHEGGYRFRVHLVYVP
;
A
#
# COMPACT_ATOMS: atom_id res chain seq x y z
N MET A 1 -18.20 0.49 -11.89
CA MET A 1 -16.97 1.03 -11.26
C MET A 1 -16.05 1.45 -12.38
N ALA A 2 -15.30 2.54 -12.26
CA ALA A 2 -14.35 2.93 -13.29
C ALA A 2 -13.15 1.97 -13.30
N GLU A 3 -12.73 1.54 -14.49
CA GLU A 3 -11.52 0.75 -14.68
C GLU A 3 -10.29 1.60 -14.37
N PRO A 4 -9.22 1.00 -13.81
CA PRO A 4 -7.94 1.67 -13.60
C PRO A 4 -7.32 2.11 -14.94
N ALA A 5 -6.79 3.33 -14.99
CA ALA A 5 -6.16 3.88 -16.18
C ALA A 5 -4.88 3.11 -16.54
N LYS A 6 -4.69 2.78 -17.82
CA LYS A 6 -3.49 2.10 -18.36
C LYS A 6 -2.61 3.05 -19.17
N ASP A 7 -2.63 4.32 -18.78
CA ASP A 7 -1.86 5.40 -19.40
C ASP A 7 -0.49 5.43 -18.73
N GLY A 8 0.43 4.57 -19.18
CA GLY A 8 1.77 4.37 -18.59
C GLY A 8 2.75 5.56 -18.67
N GLU A 9 2.20 6.76 -18.79
CA GLU A 9 2.91 8.05 -18.84
C GLU A 9 2.48 8.98 -17.69
N GLN A 10 1.39 8.67 -16.96
CA GLN A 10 0.82 9.56 -15.96
C GLN A 10 0.43 8.83 -14.67
N GLU A 11 0.69 9.48 -13.55
CA GLU A 11 0.13 9.10 -12.25
C GLU A 11 -1.37 9.39 -12.23
N GLY A 12 -2.14 8.41 -11.79
CA GLY A 12 -3.58 8.50 -11.63
C GLY A 12 -4.02 8.30 -10.17
N PRO A 13 -5.28 8.60 -9.85
CA PRO A 13 -5.82 8.33 -8.53
C PRO A 13 -5.93 6.83 -8.27
N VAL A 14 -5.70 6.40 -7.03
CA VAL A 14 -5.93 5.00 -6.64
C VAL A 14 -7.42 4.63 -6.80
N PRO A 15 -7.75 3.60 -7.62
CA PRO A 15 -9.10 3.12 -7.85
C PRO A 15 -9.84 2.74 -6.57
N GLN A 16 -11.11 3.15 -6.47
CA GLN A 16 -11.94 2.94 -5.27
C GLN A 16 -12.05 1.48 -4.84
N HIS A 17 -12.09 0.55 -5.80
CA HIS A 17 -12.26 -0.88 -5.53
C HIS A 17 -10.98 -1.57 -5.02
N TRP A 18 -9.83 -0.88 -5.02
CA TRP A 18 -8.58 -1.37 -4.41
C TRP A 18 -8.38 -0.89 -2.98
N ARG A 19 -9.03 0.23 -2.62
CA ARG A 19 -8.81 0.94 -1.34
C ARG A 19 -9.06 0.06 -0.13
N ALA A 20 -10.06 -0.81 -0.17
CA ALA A 20 -10.36 -1.73 0.93
C ALA A 20 -9.21 -2.71 1.18
N THR A 21 -8.65 -3.30 0.13
CA THR A 21 -7.50 -4.22 0.25
C THR A 21 -6.24 -3.50 0.72
N LEU A 22 -5.95 -2.32 0.15
CA LEU A 22 -4.82 -1.50 0.58
C LEU A 22 -4.95 -1.06 2.04
N THR A 23 -6.17 -0.74 2.49
CA THR A 23 -6.45 -0.45 3.90
C THR A 23 -6.15 -1.65 4.79
N ALA A 24 -6.61 -2.86 4.42
CA ALA A 24 -6.36 -4.07 5.18
C ALA A 24 -4.85 -4.40 5.30
N ILE A 25 -4.07 -4.14 4.24
CA ILE A 25 -2.61 -4.26 4.27
C ILE A 25 -2.02 -3.28 5.31
N VAL A 26 -2.39 -2.01 5.27
CA VAL A 26 -1.90 -1.01 6.23
C VAL A 26 -2.37 -1.31 7.66
N GLU A 27 -3.58 -1.82 7.85
CA GLU A 27 -4.03 -2.26 9.17
C GLU A 27 -3.15 -3.38 9.74
N SER A 28 -2.61 -4.27 8.91
CA SER A 28 -1.64 -5.28 9.37
C SER A 28 -0.29 -4.67 9.79
N LEU A 29 0.14 -3.61 9.10
CA LEU A 29 1.31 -2.80 9.51
C LEU A 29 1.06 -2.08 10.84
N VAL A 30 -0.12 -1.47 11.01
CA VAL A 30 -0.51 -0.76 12.24
C VAL A 30 -0.55 -1.72 13.43
N ARG A 31 -1.07 -2.95 13.25
CA ARG A 31 -1.06 -3.99 14.28
C ARG A 31 0.33 -4.61 14.51
N ARG A 32 1.27 -4.37 13.60
CA ARG A 32 2.60 -4.97 13.55
C ARG A 32 2.51 -6.51 13.55
N ASP A 33 1.66 -7.04 12.68
CA ASP A 33 1.47 -8.48 12.51
C ASP A 33 2.82 -9.15 12.12
N ASP A 34 3.09 -10.38 12.61
CA ASP A 34 4.33 -11.13 12.31
C ASP A 34 4.51 -11.42 10.81
N VAL A 35 3.39 -11.49 10.08
CA VAL A 35 3.33 -11.65 8.63
C VAL A 35 2.29 -10.67 8.09
N LEU A 36 2.75 -9.72 7.27
CA LEU A 36 1.87 -8.70 6.68
C LEU A 36 0.80 -9.31 5.79
N ALA A 37 -0.40 -8.75 5.88
CA ALA A 37 -1.56 -9.13 5.10
C ALA A 37 -1.87 -10.64 5.15
N ALA A 38 -1.46 -11.34 6.22
CA ALA A 38 -1.71 -12.76 6.38
C ALA A 38 -3.23 -13.06 6.35
N GLY A 39 -3.66 -13.82 5.35
CA GLY A 39 -5.07 -14.17 5.15
C GLY A 39 -5.92 -13.07 4.50
N VAL A 40 -5.31 -12.00 3.99
CA VAL A 40 -6.01 -10.98 3.19
C VAL A 40 -6.02 -11.44 1.73
N ASP A 41 -7.17 -11.90 1.24
CA ASP A 41 -7.38 -12.13 -0.19
C ASP A 41 -7.76 -10.79 -0.87
N PRO A 42 -7.23 -10.46 -2.07
CA PRO A 42 -6.33 -11.22 -2.94
C PRO A 42 -4.86 -10.74 -2.88
N VAL A 43 -4.26 -10.68 -1.69
CA VAL A 43 -2.86 -10.25 -1.51
C VAL A 43 -1.91 -11.45 -1.64
N ASP A 44 -0.82 -11.29 -2.39
CA ASP A 44 0.27 -12.25 -2.45
C ASP A 44 0.86 -12.45 -1.05
N PRO A 45 1.23 -13.69 -0.68
CA PRO A 45 1.81 -13.96 0.63
C PRO A 45 3.11 -13.17 0.81
N VAL A 46 3.15 -12.32 1.85
CA VAL A 46 4.35 -11.57 2.23
C VAL A 46 5.21 -12.48 3.10
N SER A 47 6.52 -12.52 2.82
CA SER A 47 7.44 -13.30 3.66
C SER A 47 7.67 -12.61 5.02
N PRO A 48 8.04 -13.36 6.08
CA PRO A 48 8.42 -12.77 7.36
C PRO A 48 9.59 -11.79 7.24
N ASP A 49 10.54 -12.05 6.34
CA ASP A 49 11.68 -11.18 6.08
C ASP A 49 11.26 -9.84 5.45
N ALA A 50 10.39 -9.89 4.44
CA ALA A 50 9.80 -8.68 3.86
C ALA A 50 8.93 -7.90 4.86
N THR A 51 8.20 -8.62 5.73
CA THR A 51 7.43 -8.03 6.83
C THR A 51 8.34 -7.28 7.79
N ALA A 52 9.43 -7.93 8.23
CA ALA A 52 10.43 -7.31 9.09
C ALA A 52 11.08 -6.09 8.42
N ALA A 53 11.39 -6.15 7.13
CA ALA A 53 11.95 -5.01 6.39
C ALA A 53 10.99 -3.81 6.35
N CYS A 54 9.68 -4.03 6.18
CA CYS A 54 8.69 -2.96 6.23
C CYS A 54 8.61 -2.33 7.63
N LEU A 55 8.59 -3.15 8.68
CA LEU A 55 8.54 -2.66 10.06
C LEU A 55 9.82 -1.92 10.45
N ASP A 56 10.99 -2.41 10.02
CA ASP A 56 12.28 -1.76 10.23
C ASP A 56 12.33 -0.40 9.52
N ALA A 57 11.80 -0.28 8.30
CA ALA A 57 11.71 1.00 7.60
C ALA A 57 10.84 2.02 8.36
N VAL A 58 9.73 1.58 8.93
CA VAL A 58 8.87 2.42 9.78
C VAL A 58 9.61 2.84 11.06
N ASP A 59 10.29 1.92 11.72
CA ASP A 59 11.05 2.20 12.95
C ASP A 59 12.26 3.11 12.67
N ALA A 60 12.88 2.98 11.49
CA ALA A 60 14.02 3.79 11.06
C ALA A 60 13.62 5.22 10.65
N TYR A 61 12.38 5.44 10.21
CA TYR A 61 11.84 6.77 9.95
C TYR A 61 11.81 7.62 11.23
N GLY A 62 11.51 6.98 12.36
CA GLY A 62 11.53 7.58 13.68
C GLY A 62 10.63 6.83 14.65
N ALA A 63 10.59 7.29 15.90
CA ALA A 63 9.64 6.78 16.89
C ALA A 63 8.23 7.32 16.60
N VAL A 64 7.62 6.85 15.51
CA VAL A 64 6.29 7.24 15.04
C VAL A 64 5.28 6.12 15.26
N THR A 65 4.03 6.50 15.46
CA THR A 65 2.92 5.57 15.65
C THR A 65 2.07 5.53 14.39
N LEU A 66 2.17 4.48 13.58
CA LEU A 66 1.33 4.30 12.40
C LEU A 66 -0.16 4.28 12.77
N LEU A 67 -0.98 4.94 11.95
CA LEU A 67 -2.43 5.00 12.07
C LEU A 67 -3.13 4.32 10.89
N PRO A 68 -4.38 3.87 11.07
CA PRO A 68 -5.22 3.46 9.95
C PRO A 68 -5.38 4.60 8.93
N LEU A 69 -5.52 4.24 7.65
CA LEU A 69 -5.63 5.20 6.56
C LEU A 69 -6.93 6.03 6.66
N PRO A 70 -6.85 7.37 6.85
CA PRO A 70 -8.03 8.22 6.71
C PRO A 70 -8.44 8.37 5.23
N ASP A 71 -9.67 8.81 4.96
CA ASP A 71 -10.17 9.06 3.61
C ASP A 71 -9.29 10.05 2.81
N GLU A 72 -8.58 10.93 3.52
CA GLU A 72 -7.70 11.93 2.92
C GLU A 72 -6.49 11.33 2.21
N THR A 73 -6.05 10.12 2.61
CA THR A 73 -4.99 9.35 1.94
C THR A 73 -5.18 9.28 0.44
N TRP A 74 -6.42 9.03 0.00
CA TRP A 74 -6.73 8.79 -1.41
C TRP A 74 -6.68 10.04 -2.28
N LYS A 75 -6.51 11.22 -1.69
CA LYS A 75 -6.32 12.48 -2.43
C LYS A 75 -4.88 12.64 -2.90
N THR A 76 -3.94 11.94 -2.27
CA THR A 76 -2.50 12.14 -2.46
C THR A 76 -1.80 10.87 -2.92
N SER A 77 -2.37 9.70 -2.62
CA SER A 77 -1.87 8.42 -3.09
C SER A 77 -2.15 8.21 -4.58
N VAL A 78 -1.20 7.61 -5.27
CA VAL A 78 -1.18 7.49 -6.73
C VAL A 78 -1.05 6.04 -7.18
N ALA A 79 -1.52 5.79 -8.40
CA ALA A 79 -1.31 4.56 -9.12
C ALA A 79 -0.78 4.88 -10.53
N MET A 80 0.28 4.19 -10.96
CA MET A 80 0.88 4.33 -12.28
C MET A 80 0.92 2.99 -12.99
N TRP A 81 0.56 2.97 -14.27
CA TRP A 81 0.65 1.75 -15.09
C TRP A 81 2.08 1.55 -15.62
N HIS A 82 2.64 0.36 -15.44
CA HIS A 82 4.00 0.01 -15.89
C HIS A 82 4.04 -0.97 -17.08
N GLY A 83 2.89 -1.24 -17.71
CA GLY A 83 2.80 -2.09 -18.91
C GLY A 83 2.11 -3.42 -18.66
N ASP A 84 2.32 -4.03 -17.50
CA ASP A 84 1.70 -5.30 -17.08
C ASP A 84 0.99 -5.22 -15.71
N HIS A 85 1.32 -4.22 -14.90
CA HIS A 85 0.74 -3.99 -13.57
C HIS A 85 0.63 -2.48 -13.29
N TRP A 86 -0.13 -2.15 -12.25
CA TRP A 86 -0.07 -0.83 -11.64
C TRP A 86 0.88 -0.86 -10.46
N ASN A 87 1.76 0.12 -10.37
CA ASN A 87 2.47 0.42 -9.13
C ASN A 87 1.65 1.46 -8.35
N CYS A 88 1.36 1.18 -7.09
CA CYS A 88 0.59 2.03 -6.20
C CYS A 88 1.45 2.52 -5.05
N LEU A 89 1.53 3.83 -4.89
CA LEU A 89 2.17 4.49 -3.75
C LEU A 89 1.08 5.03 -2.82
N VAL A 90 0.97 4.41 -1.65
CA VAL A 90 -0.03 4.75 -0.64
C VAL A 90 0.63 5.50 0.50
N ASP A 91 0.22 6.75 0.72
CA ASP A 91 0.73 7.57 1.83
C ASP A 91 0.34 6.96 3.17
N LEU A 92 1.31 6.83 4.07
CA LEU A 92 1.10 6.37 5.43
C LEU A 92 0.89 7.55 6.38
N TRP A 93 0.11 7.28 7.43
CA TRP A 93 -0.26 8.27 8.42
C TRP A 93 0.29 7.88 9.79
N THR A 94 0.73 8.86 10.56
CA THR A 94 1.22 8.68 11.92
C THR A 94 0.49 9.62 12.88
N ALA A 95 0.49 9.26 14.17
CA ALA A 95 -0.16 10.06 15.21
C ALA A 95 0.54 11.41 15.44
N GLU A 96 1.82 11.50 15.12
CA GLU A 96 2.69 12.62 15.44
C GLU A 96 2.56 13.78 14.43
N GLU A 97 2.41 13.48 13.14
CA GLU A 97 2.39 14.50 12.07
C GLU A 97 1.17 14.40 11.13
N GLY A 98 0.33 13.37 11.27
CA GLY A 98 -0.75 13.11 10.32
C GLY A 98 -0.20 12.40 9.09
N ARG A 99 -0.28 13.01 7.91
CA ARG A 99 0.31 12.42 6.69
C ARG A 99 1.83 12.48 6.81
N SER A 100 2.47 11.32 6.88
CA SER A 100 3.93 11.20 6.92
C SER A 100 4.54 11.17 5.52
N ASP A 101 5.87 11.26 5.43
CA ASP A 101 6.59 11.03 4.17
C ASP A 101 6.73 9.53 3.83
N LEU A 102 6.28 8.62 4.71
CA LEU A 102 6.31 7.20 4.44
C LEU A 102 5.24 6.81 3.41
N VAL A 103 5.64 5.97 2.47
CA VAL A 103 4.75 5.35 1.49
C VAL A 103 4.83 3.82 1.59
N LEU A 104 3.67 3.18 1.41
CA LEU A 104 3.59 1.76 1.10
C LEU A 104 3.57 1.59 -0.41
N ASP A 105 4.50 0.79 -0.91
CA ASP A 105 4.62 0.43 -2.33
C ASP A 105 4.02 -0.95 -2.60
N VAL A 106 3.04 -0.98 -3.49
CA VAL A 106 2.25 -2.17 -3.85
C VAL A 106 2.09 -2.25 -5.35
N ASP A 107 2.44 -3.39 -5.94
CA ASP A 107 2.02 -3.72 -7.30
C ASP A 107 0.63 -4.35 -7.31
N VAL A 108 -0.19 -3.95 -8.27
CA VAL A 108 -1.52 -4.48 -8.53
C VAL A 108 -1.53 -5.10 -9.92
N PHE A 109 -1.81 -6.40 -9.98
CA PHE A 109 -1.88 -7.17 -11.22
C PHE A 109 -3.34 -7.47 -11.56
N GLU A 110 -3.67 -7.48 -12.85
CA GLU A 110 -4.93 -8.09 -13.28
C GLU A 110 -4.89 -9.59 -13.01
N HIS A 111 -5.97 -10.12 -12.45
CA HIS A 111 -6.14 -11.56 -12.23
C HIS A 111 -7.58 -11.95 -12.57
N GLU A 112 -7.83 -13.24 -12.83
CA GLU A 112 -9.13 -13.72 -13.32
C GLU A 112 -10.30 -13.18 -12.48
N GLY A 113 -11.08 -12.25 -13.06
CA GLY A 113 -12.26 -11.65 -12.40
C GLY A 113 -11.97 -10.57 -11.36
N GLY A 114 -10.72 -10.09 -11.22
CA GLY A 114 -10.36 -9.08 -10.25
C GLY A 114 -8.90 -8.63 -10.33
N TYR A 115 -8.26 -8.48 -9.16
CA TYR A 115 -6.90 -8.00 -9.04
C TYR A 115 -6.14 -8.82 -8.00
N ARG A 116 -4.81 -8.80 -8.09
CA ARG A 116 -3.90 -9.38 -7.10
C ARG A 116 -2.91 -8.32 -6.65
N PHE A 117 -2.63 -8.27 -5.35
CA PHE A 117 -1.79 -7.23 -4.75
C PHE A 117 -0.48 -7.82 -4.25
N ARG A 118 0.65 -7.22 -4.60
CA ARG A 118 1.96 -7.61 -4.09
C ARG A 118 2.58 -6.44 -3.35
N VAL A 119 2.77 -6.61 -2.05
CA VAL A 119 3.48 -5.64 -1.22
C VAL A 119 4.98 -5.76 -1.49
N HIS A 120 5.64 -4.63 -1.75
CA HIS A 120 7.10 -4.56 -1.88
C HIS A 120 7.75 -4.17 -0.57
N LEU A 121 7.62 -2.90 -0.21
CA LEU A 121 8.25 -2.34 0.98
C LEU A 121 7.56 -1.04 1.42
N VAL A 122 7.98 -0.55 2.58
CA VAL A 122 7.66 0.79 3.08
C VAL A 122 8.94 1.62 3.03
N TYR A 123 8.87 2.86 2.52
CA TYR A 123 10.04 3.76 2.45
C TYR A 123 9.62 5.23 2.35
N VAL A 124 10.61 6.12 2.30
CA VAL A 124 10.45 7.54 1.97
C VAL A 124 10.94 7.76 0.53
N PRO A 125 10.09 8.23 -0.40
CA PRO A 125 10.39 8.32 -1.83
C PRO A 125 11.31 9.47 -2.25
#